data_AF-A0A6A5BWG1-F1
#
_entry.id   AF-A0A6A5BWG1-F1
#
_cell.length_a   1.000
_cell.length_b   1.000
_cell.length_c   1.000
_cell.angle_alpha   90.00
_cell.angle_beta   90.00
_cell.angle_gamma   90.00
#
_symmetry.space_group_name_H-M   'P 1'
#
loop_
_entity.id
_entity.type
_entity.pdbx_description
1 polymer ?
#
loop_
_entity_poly.entity_id
_entity_poly.type
_entity_poly.pdbx_seq_one_letter_code
_entity_poly.pdbx_strand_id
1 'polypeptide(L)'
;MELLTFIFWVIVVLVIIGKLKKQRSTNKDSSNSDESSSGASSSLAFGDDYNSIEEVQEALRRTGLEGCNLIIGIDYTKSNEEQGRYTFGNRNLHSIDPIGDVINPYEKSD
;
A
#
# COMPACT_ATOMS: atom_id res chain seq x y z
N MET A 1 8.93 46.90 6.27
CA MET A 1 8.90 45.43 6.40
C MET A 1 7.65 44.83 5.77
N GLU A 2 6.46 45.40 5.96
CA GLU A 2 5.18 44.90 5.40
C GLU A 2 5.05 44.84 3.87
N LEU A 3 5.65 45.79 3.13
CA LEU A 3 5.53 45.80 1.66
C LEU A 3 6.36 44.69 1.00
N LEU A 4 7.54 44.39 1.57
CA LEU A 4 8.44 43.36 1.04
C LEU A 4 7.87 41.95 1.25
N THR A 5 7.24 41.71 2.40
CA THR A 5 6.57 40.43 2.71
C THR A 5 5.37 40.21 1.80
N PHE A 6 4.58 41.26 1.52
CA PHE A 6 3.47 41.18 0.56
C PHE A 6 3.95 40.85 -0.86
N ILE A 7 4.99 41.55 -1.35
CA ILE A 7 5.57 41.30 -2.68
C ILE A 7 6.13 39.87 -2.77
N PHE A 8 6.80 39.39 -1.72
CA PHE A 8 7.31 38.01 -1.67
C PHE A 8 6.19 36.97 -1.81
N TRP A 9 5.09 37.12 -1.07
CA TRP A 9 3.94 36.21 -1.16
C TRP A 9 3.24 36.26 -2.53
N VAL A 10 3.13 37.44 -3.15
CA VAL A 10 2.58 37.56 -4.51
C VAL A 10 3.46 36.80 -5.53
N ILE A 11 4.78 36.93 -5.44
CA ILE A 11 5.71 36.21 -6.33
C ILE A 11 5.60 34.70 -6.12
N VAL A 12 5.55 34.23 -4.86
CA VAL A 12 5.38 32.80 -4.54
C VAL A 12 4.09 32.24 -5.15
N VAL A 13 2.97 32.95 -5.02
CA VAL A 13 1.67 32.53 -5.59
C VAL A 13 1.71 32.48 -7.12
N LEU A 14 2.31 33.50 -7.77
CA LEU A 14 2.42 33.54 -9.24
C LEU A 14 3.27 32.39 -9.79
N VAL A 15 4.34 32.00 -9.10
CA VAL A 15 5.19 30.86 -9.49
C VAL A 15 4.42 29.54 -9.38
N ILE A 16 3.66 29.33 -8.30
CA ILE A 16 2.86 28.10 -8.09
C ILE A 16 1.78 27.97 -9.17
N ILE A 17 1.03 29.05 -9.45
CA ILE A 17 0.00 29.07 -10.50
C ILE A 17 0.62 28.80 -11.88
N GLY A 18 1.81 29.36 -12.15
CA GLY A 18 2.53 29.14 -13.40
C GLY A 18 2.89 27.66 -13.66
N LYS A 19 3.22 26.89 -12.61
CA LYS A 19 3.55 25.46 -12.75
C LYS A 19 2.30 24.57 -12.93
N LEU A 20 1.14 25.01 -12.47
CA LEU A 20 -0.12 24.25 -12.61
C LEU A 20 -0.73 24.30 -14.02
N LYS A 21 -0.31 25.25 -14.88
CA LYS A 21 -0.85 25.38 -16.25
C LYS A 21 -0.08 24.61 -17.32
N LYS A 22 0.98 23.88 -16.96
CA LYS A 22 1.83 23.10 -17.90
C LYS A 22 1.66 21.58 -17.76
N GLN A 23 0.45 21.12 -17.52
CA GLN A 23 0.07 19.70 -17.64
C GLN A 23 -1.39 19.59 -18.08
N ARG A 24 -1.69 20.02 -19.31
CA ARG A 24 -2.90 19.60 -20.02
C ARG A 24 -2.51 19.16 -21.42
N SER A 25 -1.95 17.95 -21.50
CA SER A 25 -1.78 17.23 -22.76
C SER A 25 -3.15 16.67 -23.15
N THR A 26 -3.70 17.12 -24.28
CA THR A 26 -4.81 16.43 -24.94
C THR A 26 -4.22 15.30 -25.77
N ASN A 27 -4.26 14.06 -25.26
CA ASN A 27 -3.90 12.91 -26.08
C ASN A 27 -5.18 12.28 -26.65
N LYS A 28 -5.18 12.13 -27.97
CA LYS A 28 -6.28 11.73 -28.83
C LYS A 28 -6.12 10.24 -29.11
N ASP A 29 -7.10 9.43 -28.70
CA ASP A 29 -7.07 7.98 -28.91
C ASP A 29 -7.10 7.63 -30.40
N SER A 30 -6.14 6.80 -30.83
CA SER A 30 -6.18 6.08 -32.09
C SER A 30 -5.29 4.82 -32.03
N SER A 31 -5.94 3.68 -32.33
CA SER A 31 -5.44 2.44 -32.96
C SER A 31 -4.32 1.61 -32.30
N ASN A 32 -4.71 0.39 -31.89
CA ASN A 32 -4.09 -0.93 -32.09
C ASN A 32 -2.65 -1.00 -32.65
N SER A 33 -1.77 -1.69 -31.92
CA SER A 33 -0.99 -2.86 -32.38
C SER A 33 -0.01 -3.31 -31.29
N ASP A 34 0.23 -4.62 -31.24
CA ASP A 34 1.17 -5.30 -30.35
C ASP A 34 2.57 -4.66 -30.29
N GLU A 35 3.10 -4.44 -29.08
CA GLU A 35 4.55 -4.34 -28.90
C GLU A 35 4.99 -4.69 -27.48
N SER A 36 5.76 -5.76 -27.39
CA SER A 36 6.60 -6.13 -26.26
C SER A 36 7.58 -4.99 -25.96
N SER A 37 7.55 -4.44 -24.75
CA SER A 37 8.65 -3.63 -24.25
C SER A 37 8.96 -3.96 -22.80
N SER A 38 10.14 -4.56 -22.65
CA SER A 38 10.94 -4.66 -21.45
C SER A 38 11.18 -3.26 -20.86
N GLY A 39 10.36 -2.88 -19.89
CA GLY A 39 10.58 -1.74 -19.01
C GLY A 39 11.07 -2.24 -17.66
N ALA A 40 12.37 -2.08 -17.39
CA ALA A 40 12.97 -2.36 -16.10
C ALA A 40 12.32 -1.51 -14.99
N SER A 41 11.39 -2.13 -14.30
CA SER A 41 11.13 -1.94 -12.88
C SER A 41 10.77 -3.31 -12.35
N SER A 42 11.74 -4.24 -12.37
CA SER A 42 11.68 -5.38 -11.47
C SER A 42 11.75 -4.78 -10.07
N SER A 43 10.58 -4.50 -9.51
CA SER A 43 10.39 -4.47 -8.08
C SER A 43 11.26 -5.59 -7.50
N LEU A 44 11.94 -5.36 -6.38
CA LEU A 44 12.51 -6.44 -5.57
C LEU A 44 11.42 -7.40 -5.03
N ALA A 45 10.23 -7.39 -5.65
CA ALA A 45 9.18 -8.37 -5.50
C ALA A 45 9.77 -9.73 -5.83
N PHE A 46 9.96 -10.50 -4.76
CA PHE A 46 9.96 -11.94 -4.83
C PHE A 46 8.71 -12.38 -5.61
N GLY A 47 8.90 -13.25 -6.60
CA GLY A 47 7.79 -13.86 -7.33
C GLY A 47 6.95 -14.70 -6.38
N ASP A 48 5.66 -14.82 -6.68
CA ASP A 48 4.79 -15.78 -5.99
C ASP A 48 5.04 -17.16 -6.59
N ASP A 49 6.14 -17.79 -6.15
CA ASP A 49 6.64 -19.05 -6.70
C ASP A 49 6.01 -20.29 -6.03
N TYR A 50 5.15 -20.11 -5.02
CA TYR A 50 4.60 -21.17 -4.19
C TYR A 50 3.09 -21.06 -4.06
N ASN A 51 2.37 -22.18 -4.23
CA ASN A 51 0.91 -22.20 -4.24
C ASN A 51 0.28 -22.77 -2.96
N SER A 52 1.10 -23.26 -2.03
CA SER A 52 0.64 -23.78 -0.73
C SER A 52 1.68 -23.61 0.37
N ILE A 53 1.23 -23.66 1.62
CA ILE A 53 2.11 -23.58 2.78
C ILE A 53 3.09 -24.76 2.83
N GLU A 54 2.67 -25.94 2.38
CA GLU A 54 3.52 -27.13 2.30
C GLU A 54 4.67 -26.95 1.31
N GLU A 55 4.40 -26.28 0.17
CA GLU A 55 5.43 -25.99 -0.83
C GLU A 55 6.50 -25.05 -0.25
N VAL A 56 6.08 -24.01 0.48
CA VAL A 56 6.97 -23.09 1.20
C VAL A 56 7.78 -23.83 2.27
N GLN A 57 7.12 -24.68 3.08
CA GLN A 57 7.78 -25.46 4.13
C GLN A 57 8.84 -26.41 3.56
N GLU A 58 8.53 -27.09 2.46
CA GLU A 58 9.46 -28.00 1.79
C GLU A 58 10.64 -27.23 1.17
N ALA A 59 10.40 -26.08 0.56
CA ALA A 59 11.47 -25.23 0.05
C ALA A 59 12.40 -24.75 1.18
N LEU A 60 11.86 -24.32 2.31
CA LEU A 60 12.65 -23.93 3.49
C LEU A 60 13.45 -25.11 4.08
N ARG A 61 12.89 -26.32 4.09
CA ARG A 61 13.63 -27.53 4.50
C ARG A 61 14.79 -27.84 3.56
N ARG A 62 14.57 -27.71 2.24
CA ARG A 62 15.62 -27.93 1.23
C ARG A 62 16.79 -26.95 1.34
N THR A 63 16.56 -25.75 1.87
CA THR A 63 17.63 -24.77 2.14
C THR A 63 18.33 -25.00 3.49
N GLY A 64 17.90 -25.99 4.27
CA GLY A 64 18.49 -26.35 5.56
C GLY A 64 17.91 -25.61 6.76
N LEU A 65 16.75 -24.96 6.64
CA LEU A 65 16.05 -24.40 7.80
C LEU A 65 15.38 -25.53 8.59
N GLU A 66 16.05 -26.01 9.63
CA GLU A 66 15.54 -27.05 10.52
C GLU A 66 14.59 -26.50 11.60
N GLY A 67 14.75 -25.23 11.97
CA GLY A 67 13.91 -24.56 12.96
C GLY A 67 14.19 -23.06 13.06
N CYS A 68 13.18 -22.30 13.50
CA CYS A 68 13.28 -20.88 13.79
C CYS A 68 12.47 -20.52 15.03
N ASN A 69 12.78 -19.36 15.62
CA ASN A 69 11.93 -18.73 16.62
C ASN A 69 10.97 -17.77 15.93
N LEU A 70 9.78 -17.59 16.52
CA LEU A 70 8.77 -16.66 16.04
C LEU A 70 8.60 -15.51 17.04
N ILE A 71 8.63 -14.29 16.53
CA ILE A 71 8.27 -13.08 17.27
C ILE A 71 7.00 -12.53 16.61
N ILE A 72 5.97 -12.25 17.42
CA ILE A 72 4.70 -11.71 16.96
C ILE A 72 4.57 -10.29 17.48
N GLY A 73 4.34 -9.34 16.58
CA GLY A 73 4.05 -7.94 16.90
C GLY A 73 2.62 -7.61 16.48
N ILE A 74 1.82 -7.10 17.42
CA ILE A 74 0.44 -6.67 17.16
C ILE A 74 0.40 -5.14 17.15
N ASP A 75 -0.14 -4.56 16.09
CA ASP A 75 -0.32 -3.12 15.95
C ASP A 75 -1.55 -2.65 16.74
N TYR A 76 -1.34 -2.10 17.94
CA TYR A 76 -2.38 -1.50 18.78
C TYR A 76 -2.50 0.03 18.59
N THR A 77 -2.21 0.55 17.40
CA THR A 77 -2.42 1.97 17.10
C THR A 77 -3.89 2.29 16.82
N LYS A 78 -4.25 3.58 17.01
CA LYS A 78 -5.61 4.08 16.81
C LYS A 78 -6.10 3.98 15.35
N SER A 79 -5.22 3.97 14.36
CA SER A 79 -5.60 3.92 12.93
C SER A 79 -6.43 2.69 12.55
N ASN A 80 -6.39 1.63 13.36
CA ASN A 80 -7.24 0.44 13.21
C ASN A 80 -8.75 0.75 13.27
N GLU A 81 -9.18 1.86 13.86
CA GLU A 81 -10.58 2.32 13.82
C GLU A 81 -11.02 2.66 12.39
N GLU A 82 -10.19 3.41 11.67
CA GLU A 82 -10.50 3.93 10.34
C GLU A 82 -10.29 2.87 9.25
N GLN A 83 -9.26 2.02 9.39
CA GLN A 83 -8.97 0.97 8.42
C GLN A 83 -10.10 -0.05 8.30
N GLY A 84 -10.79 -0.36 9.41
CA GLY A 84 -11.94 -1.24 9.41
C GLY A 84 -13.26 -0.61 8.94
N ARG A 85 -13.26 0.70 8.60
CA ARG A 85 -14.44 1.43 8.13
C ARG A 85 -15.11 0.73 6.94
N TYR A 86 -14.32 0.35 5.95
CA TYR A 86 -14.80 -0.26 4.71
C TYR A 86 -14.56 -1.76 4.62
N THR A 87 -13.59 -2.30 5.36
CA THR A 87 -13.16 -3.70 5.27
C THR A 87 -13.75 -4.58 6.36
N PHE A 88 -14.24 -4.01 7.46
CA PHE A 88 -14.70 -4.77 8.62
C PHE A 88 -16.05 -4.27 9.17
N GLY A 89 -16.94 -3.83 8.28
CA GLY A 89 -18.31 -3.46 8.66
C GLY A 89 -18.38 -2.24 9.57
N ASN A 90 -17.49 -1.27 9.36
CA ASN A 90 -17.38 -0.06 10.18
C ASN A 90 -17.01 -0.32 11.65
N ARG A 91 -16.19 -1.36 11.89
CA ARG A 91 -15.65 -1.70 13.22
C ARG A 91 -14.14 -1.53 13.26
N ASN A 92 -13.59 -1.34 14.46
CA ASN A 92 -12.15 -1.40 14.68
C ASN A 92 -11.63 -2.81 14.34
N LEU A 93 -10.44 -2.91 13.74
CA LEU A 93 -9.81 -4.19 13.42
C LEU A 93 -9.48 -5.08 14.63
N HIS A 94 -9.51 -4.53 15.85
CA HIS A 94 -9.39 -5.25 17.14
C HIS A 94 -10.72 -5.48 17.86
N SER A 95 -11.87 -5.28 17.19
CA SER A 95 -13.15 -5.46 17.88
C SER A 95 -13.40 -6.93 18.21
N ILE A 96 -13.66 -7.22 19.49
CA ILE A 96 -14.02 -8.56 19.97
C ILE A 96 -15.54 -8.68 19.99
N ASP A 97 -16.09 -9.66 19.29
CA ASP A 97 -17.51 -10.01 19.35
C ASP A 97 -17.76 -10.94 20.56
N PRO A 98 -18.58 -10.53 21.55
CA PRO A 98 -18.87 -11.35 22.73
C PRO A 98 -19.54 -12.70 22.43
N ILE A 99 -20.23 -12.81 21.30
CA ILE A 99 -20.89 -14.04 20.87
C ILE A 99 -19.92 -14.92 20.05
N GLY A 100 -18.92 -14.30 19.42
CA GLY A 100 -17.90 -14.98 18.60
C GLY A 100 -18.33 -15.23 17.15
N ASP A 101 -19.44 -14.65 16.69
CA ASP A 101 -19.91 -14.81 15.30
C ASP A 101 -19.02 -14.05 14.31
N VAL A 102 -18.34 -13.01 14.78
CA VAL A 102 -17.42 -12.20 13.99
C VAL A 102 -16.01 -12.26 14.54
N ILE A 103 -15.12 -12.84 13.76
CA ILE A 103 -13.67 -12.92 14.04
C ILE A 103 -12.99 -11.71 13.41
N ASN A 104 -12.16 -11.01 14.18
CA ASN A 104 -11.42 -9.87 13.65
C ASN A 104 -10.18 -10.32 12.85
N PRO A 105 -9.64 -9.49 11.93
CA PRO A 105 -8.53 -9.91 11.08
C PRO A 105 -7.25 -10.33 11.81
N TYR A 106 -7.00 -9.83 13.02
CA TYR A 106 -5.84 -10.26 13.82
C TYR A 106 -6.04 -11.64 14.48
N GLU A 107 -7.28 -12.13 14.60
CA GLU A 107 -7.60 -13.45 15.15
C GLU A 107 -7.68 -14.54 14.07
N LYS A 108 -7.85 -14.15 12.80
CA LYS A 108 -8.02 -15.09 11.71
C LYS A 108 -6.70 -15.84 11.45
N SER A 109 -6.77 -17.18 11.48
CA SER A 109 -5.74 -18.07 10.95
C SER A 109 -6.27 -18.69 9.65
N ASP A 110 -5.58 -18.46 8.53
CA ASP A 110 -5.83 -19.13 7.25
C ASP A 110 -5.06 -20.45 7.15
#